data_AF-A0A958KXZ5-F1
#
_entry.id   AF-A0A958KXZ5-F1
#
_cell.length_a   1.000
_cell.length_b   1.000
_cell.length_c   1.000
_cell.angle_alpha   90.00
_cell.angle_beta   90.00
_cell.angle_gamma   90.00
#
_symmetry.space_group_name_H-M   'P 1'
#
loop_
_entity.id
_entity.type
_entity.pdbx_description
1 polymer ?
#
loop_
_entity_poly.entity_id
_entity_poly.type
_entity_poly.pdbx_seq_one_letter_code
_entity_poly.pdbx_strand_id
1 'polypeptide(L)'
;QEDPRKWFRSRLEYEFHFAPDLPVVFTSAETKAGLEELLDETIRIWKKMHLKISTRELNDFFYDVIRQAPSPVYQTTNVKFYYCTQTEQKPPCFIAFANHPDGVTPAYRRFLIKRIQHQWGLHGVPVRVFVMKSS
;
A
#
# COMPACT_ATOMS: atom_id res chain seq x y z
N GLN A 1 -19.66 -18.76 -24.37
CA GLN A 1 -20.02 -17.35 -24.24
C GLN A 1 -19.11 -16.75 -23.19
N GLU A 2 -18.45 -15.62 -23.48
CA GLU A 2 -17.55 -14.98 -22.52
C GLU A 2 -18.37 -14.29 -21.41
N ASP A 3 -18.02 -14.50 -20.14
CA ASP A 3 -18.73 -13.92 -19.00
C ASP A 3 -18.62 -12.38 -19.04
N PRO A 4 -19.74 -11.62 -19.17
CA PRO A 4 -19.72 -10.17 -19.25
C PRO A 4 -19.02 -9.51 -18.05
N ARG A 5 -19.09 -10.14 -16.86
CA ARG A 5 -18.42 -9.64 -15.65
C ARG A 5 -16.91 -9.77 -15.76
N LYS A 6 -16.42 -10.84 -16.38
CA LYS A 6 -15.00 -11.08 -16.60
C LYS A 6 -14.43 -10.05 -17.58
N TRP A 7 -15.11 -9.81 -18.71
CA TRP A 7 -14.73 -8.77 -19.65
C TRP A 7 -14.67 -7.39 -18.98
N PHE A 8 -15.70 -7.04 -18.19
CA PHE A 8 -15.75 -5.76 -17.51
C PHE A 8 -14.61 -5.59 -16.50
N ARG A 9 -14.28 -6.63 -15.73
CA ARG A 9 -13.12 -6.62 -14.81
C ARG A 9 -11.82 -6.38 -15.54
N SER A 10 -11.56 -7.09 -16.65
CA SER A 10 -10.35 -6.86 -17.44
C SER A 10 -10.29 -5.45 -18.02
N ARG A 11 -11.43 -4.88 -18.40
CA ARG A 11 -11.49 -3.48 -18.83
C ARG A 11 -11.16 -2.51 -17.69
N LEU A 12 -11.68 -2.75 -16.49
CA LEU A 12 -11.34 -1.96 -15.30
C LEU A 12 -9.86 -2.06 -14.97
N GLU A 13 -9.26 -3.24 -14.98
CA GLU A 13 -7.82 -3.42 -14.71
C GLU A 13 -6.95 -2.66 -15.71
N TYR A 14 -7.36 -2.62 -16.98
CA TYR A 14 -6.69 -1.87 -18.04
C TYR A 14 -6.79 -0.35 -17.80
N GLU A 15 -8.00 0.17 -17.58
CA GLU A 15 -8.23 1.62 -17.41
C GLU A 15 -7.67 2.15 -16.07
N PHE A 16 -7.81 1.36 -15.00
CA PHE A 16 -7.37 1.69 -13.65
C PHE A 16 -6.03 1.02 -13.31
N HIS A 17 -5.12 0.90 -14.29
CA HIS A 17 -3.81 0.24 -14.11
C HIS A 17 -2.94 0.86 -12.98
N PHE A 18 -3.21 2.12 -12.60
CA PHE A 18 -2.54 2.82 -11.51
C PHE A 18 -3.04 2.40 -10.11
N ALA A 19 -4.18 1.71 -10.03
CA ALA A 19 -4.82 1.22 -8.81
C ALA A 19 -5.01 -0.31 -8.87
N PRO A 20 -3.91 -1.08 -8.90
CA PRO A 20 -4.00 -2.54 -8.94
C PRO A 20 -4.68 -3.09 -7.68
N ASP A 21 -5.32 -4.25 -7.82
CA ASP A 21 -6.04 -4.96 -6.77
C ASP A 21 -7.28 -4.22 -6.21
N LEU A 22 -7.89 -3.33 -7.00
CA LEU A 22 -9.12 -2.66 -6.62
C LEU A 22 -10.28 -3.68 -6.52
N PRO A 23 -11.00 -3.76 -5.38
CA PRO A 23 -12.14 -4.65 -5.27
C PRO A 23 -13.29 -4.16 -6.15
N VAL A 24 -13.92 -5.09 -6.87
CA VAL A 24 -15.03 -4.81 -7.80
C VAL A 24 -16.25 -5.64 -7.42
N VAL A 25 -17.32 -4.95 -6.99
CA VAL A 25 -18.62 -5.55 -6.67
C VAL A 25 -19.64 -5.11 -7.72
N PHE A 26 -20.33 -6.07 -8.33
CA PHE A 26 -21.39 -5.80 -9.29
C PHE A 26 -22.73 -5.67 -8.55
N THR A 27 -23.38 -4.50 -8.66
CA THR A 27 -24.63 -4.21 -7.96
C THR A 27 -25.71 -3.63 -8.88
N SER A 28 -26.96 -3.63 -8.43
CA SER A 28 -28.09 -2.98 -9.07
C SER A 28 -28.98 -2.34 -8.02
N ALA A 29 -29.16 -1.01 -8.08
CA ALA A 29 -30.01 -0.29 -7.15
C ALA A 29 -31.51 -0.62 -7.33
N GLU A 30 -31.92 -0.93 -8.57
CA GLU A 30 -33.29 -1.28 -8.92
C GLU A 30 -33.71 -2.64 -8.35
N THR A 31 -32.89 -3.66 -8.56
CA THR A 31 -33.16 -5.03 -8.09
C THR A 31 -32.61 -5.30 -6.68
N LYS A 32 -31.83 -4.37 -6.13
CA LYS A 32 -31.08 -4.48 -4.86
C LYS A 32 -30.02 -5.60 -4.86
N ALA A 33 -29.72 -6.21 -6.00
CA ALA A 33 -28.72 -7.26 -6.11
C ALA A 33 -27.32 -6.72 -5.76
N GLY A 34 -26.55 -7.50 -5.00
CA GLY A 34 -25.16 -7.19 -4.64
C GLY A 34 -24.96 -6.05 -3.64
N LEU A 35 -26.03 -5.51 -3.05
CA LEU A 35 -25.92 -4.42 -2.07
C LEU A 35 -25.27 -4.88 -0.75
N GLU A 36 -25.61 -6.10 -0.29
CA GLU A 36 -24.98 -6.70 0.90
C GLU A 36 -23.48 -6.94 0.68
N GLU A 37 -23.11 -7.52 -0.46
CA GLU A 37 -21.71 -7.72 -0.86
C GLU A 37 -20.94 -6.39 -0.90
N LEU A 38 -21.57 -5.32 -1.41
CA LEU A 38 -20.97 -3.98 -1.45
C LEU A 38 -20.71 -3.44 -0.02
N LEU A 39 -21.65 -3.63 0.90
CA LEU A 39 -21.52 -3.20 2.29
C LEU A 39 -20.44 -3.99 3.02
N ASP A 40 -20.41 -5.31 2.85
CA ASP A 40 -19.38 -6.19 3.41
C ASP A 40 -17.98 -5.80 2.93
N GLU A 41 -17.85 -5.57 1.62
CA GLU A 41 -16.59 -5.15 1.02
C GLU A 41 -16.15 -3.76 1.52
N THR A 42 -17.10 -2.84 1.69
CA THR A 42 -16.83 -1.52 2.27
C THR A 42 -16.30 -1.63 3.71
N ILE A 43 -16.94 -2.46 4.54
CA ILE A 43 -16.50 -2.72 5.92
C ILE A 43 -15.13 -3.38 5.93
N ARG A 44 -14.87 -4.32 5.01
CA ARG A 44 -13.56 -4.98 4.87
C ARG A 44 -12.45 -3.98 4.57
N ILE A 45 -12.65 -3.11 3.58
CA ILE A 45 -11.69 -2.05 3.22
C ILE A 45 -11.49 -1.09 4.39
N TRP A 46 -12.59 -0.69 5.05
CA TRP A 46 -12.54 0.20 6.21
C TRP A 46 -11.66 -0.40 7.33
N LYS A 47 -11.84 -1.68 7.67
CA LYS A 47 -11.01 -2.38 8.66
C LYS A 47 -9.53 -2.36 8.27
N LYS A 48 -9.21 -2.64 7.00
CA LYS A 48 -7.82 -2.59 6.50
C LYS A 48 -7.22 -1.18 6.58
N MET A 49 -7.98 -0.14 6.27
CA MET A 49 -7.53 1.24 6.40
C MET A 49 -7.23 1.65 7.85
N HIS A 50 -7.81 0.92 8.82
CA HIS A 50 -7.65 1.14 10.26
C HIS A 50 -6.67 0.16 10.92
N LEU A 51 -5.97 -0.66 10.13
CA LEU A 51 -4.97 -1.58 10.66
C LEU A 51 -3.92 -0.82 11.47
N LYS A 52 -3.65 -1.27 12.70
CA LYS A 52 -2.58 -0.77 13.55
C LYS A 52 -1.46 -1.81 13.60
N ILE A 53 -0.25 -1.40 13.29
CA ILE A 53 0.96 -2.21 13.31
C ILE A 53 1.84 -1.67 14.42
N SER A 54 2.36 -2.55 15.28
CA SER A 54 3.25 -2.12 16.35
C SER A 54 4.57 -1.61 15.77
N THR A 55 5.16 -0.58 16.39
CA THR A 55 6.45 -0.03 15.94
C THR A 55 7.53 -1.11 15.90
N ARG A 56 7.54 -2.05 16.84
CA ARG A 56 8.49 -3.15 16.86
C ARG A 56 8.35 -4.05 15.63
N GLU A 57 7.16 -4.58 15.39
CA GLU A 57 6.87 -5.44 14.23
C GLU A 57 7.19 -4.75 12.90
N LEU A 58 6.81 -3.47 12.78
CA LEU A 58 7.10 -2.66 11.60
C LEU A 58 8.61 -2.52 11.36
N ASN A 59 9.39 -2.31 12.42
CA ASN A 59 10.85 -2.16 12.28
C ASN A 59 11.53 -3.49 11.95
N ASP A 60 11.14 -4.59 12.60
CA ASP A 60 11.67 -5.92 12.31
C ASP A 60 11.48 -6.26 10.81
N PHE A 61 10.25 -6.09 10.32
CA PHE A 61 9.94 -6.21 8.88
C PHE A 61 10.77 -5.26 8.01
N PHE A 62 10.86 -3.99 8.40
CA PHE A 62 11.50 -2.97 7.59
C PHE A 62 13.00 -3.23 7.41
N TYR A 63 13.70 -3.69 8.45
CA TYR A 63 15.10 -4.09 8.35
C TYR A 63 15.31 -5.26 7.38
N ASP A 64 14.42 -6.25 7.38
CA ASP A 64 14.50 -7.38 6.44
C ASP A 64 14.23 -6.95 5.00
N VAL A 65 13.30 -6.02 4.79
CA VAL A 65 12.99 -5.48 3.46
C VAL A 65 14.18 -4.72 2.87
N ILE A 66 14.86 -3.90 3.66
CA ILE A 66 16.02 -3.12 3.19
C ILE A 66 17.21 -4.02 2.84
N ARG A 67 17.36 -5.18 3.50
CA ARG A 67 18.39 -6.16 3.16
C ARG A 67 18.18 -6.80 1.78
N GLN A 68 16.92 -6.91 1.34
CA GLN A 68 16.58 -7.53 0.05
C GLN A 68 16.77 -6.58 -1.14
N ALA A 69 16.72 -5.26 -0.92
CA ALA A 69 16.87 -4.26 -1.96
C ALA A 69 17.84 -3.17 -1.51
N PRO A 70 19.07 -3.14 -2.06
CA PRO A 70 20.07 -2.18 -1.63
C PRO A 70 19.53 -0.76 -1.77
N SER A 71 19.77 0.04 -0.74
CA SER A 71 19.36 1.44 -0.74
C SER A 71 19.98 2.20 -1.90
N PRO A 72 19.28 3.22 -2.44
CA PRO A 72 19.86 4.11 -3.44
C PRO A 72 21.09 4.83 -2.88
N VAL A 73 22.06 5.11 -3.76
CA VAL A 73 23.19 5.99 -3.47
C VAL A 73 22.73 7.43 -3.68
N TYR A 74 23.03 8.29 -2.72
CA TYR A 74 22.82 9.73 -2.83
C TYR A 74 24.18 10.43 -2.79
N GLN A 75 24.56 11.03 -3.93
CA GLN A 75 25.89 11.62 -4.13
C GLN A 75 27.00 10.58 -3.90
N THR A 76 27.68 10.64 -2.74
CA THR A 76 28.80 9.76 -2.39
C THR A 76 28.46 8.75 -1.30
N THR A 77 27.27 8.81 -0.68
CA THR A 77 26.88 7.97 0.45
C THR A 77 25.59 7.20 0.18
N ASN A 78 25.45 6.03 0.80
CA ASN A 78 24.21 5.27 0.73
C ASN A 78 23.11 5.94 1.57
N VAL A 79 21.87 5.86 1.09
CA VAL A 79 20.71 6.15 1.94
C VAL A 79 20.60 5.06 3.01
N LYS A 80 20.86 5.43 4.26
CA LYS A 80 20.68 4.57 5.43
C LYS A 80 19.34 4.91 6.07
N PHE A 81 18.47 3.91 6.14
CA PHE A 81 17.24 3.98 6.93
C PHE A 81 17.51 3.52 8.36
N TYR A 82 16.90 4.18 9.32
CA TYR A 82 17.12 3.94 10.74
C TYR A 82 15.93 3.26 11.40
N TYR A 83 14.72 3.76 11.15
CA TYR A 83 13.50 3.15 11.68
C TYR A 83 12.30 3.61 10.85
N CYS A 84 11.19 2.90 11.01
CA CYS A 84 9.91 3.21 10.40
C CYS A 84 8.81 3.21 11.49
N THR A 85 7.86 4.13 11.38
CA THR A 85 6.69 4.20 12.27
C THR A 85 5.41 4.39 11.47
N GLN A 86 4.29 3.91 12.00
CA GLN A 86 2.97 4.18 11.47
C GLN A 86 2.39 5.43 12.15
N THR A 87 1.80 6.32 11.35
CA THR A 87 1.03 7.48 11.85
C THR A 87 -0.44 7.11 12.03
N GLU A 88 -1.20 7.91 12.78
CA GLU A 88 -2.63 7.67 13.00
C GLU A 88 -3.52 8.07 11.80
N GLN A 89 -2.93 8.50 10.69
CA GLN A 89 -3.66 8.95 9.50
C GLN A 89 -4.28 7.79 8.73
N LYS A 90 -5.42 8.06 8.08
CA LYS A 90 -6.09 7.16 7.12
C LYS A 90 -6.02 7.76 5.71
N PRO A 91 -5.87 6.95 4.65
CA PRO A 91 -5.39 5.57 4.66
C PRO A 91 -4.01 5.39 5.34
N PRO A 92 -3.59 4.14 5.65
CA PRO A 92 -2.38 3.84 6.40
C PRO A 92 -1.16 4.59 5.87
N CYS A 93 -0.49 5.27 6.78
CA CYS A 93 0.59 6.19 6.46
C CYS A 93 1.78 5.94 7.38
N PHE A 94 2.96 5.85 6.78
CA PHE A 94 4.20 5.48 7.44
C PHE A 94 5.25 6.58 7.25
N ILE A 95 6.09 6.78 8.26
CA ILE A 95 7.26 7.66 8.18
C ILE A 95 8.50 6.79 8.38
N ALA A 96 9.36 6.74 7.36
CA ALA A 96 10.68 6.15 7.42
C ALA A 96 11.72 7.25 7.67
N PHE A 97 12.60 7.04 8.64
CA PHE A 97 13.66 7.99 8.96
C PHE A 97 14.97 7.55 8.30
N ALA A 98 15.63 8.47 7.60
CA ALA A 98 16.86 8.20 6.86
C ALA A 98 17.88 9.35 6.99
N ASN A 99 19.15 9.07 6.67
CA ASN A 99 20.20 10.10 6.61
C ASN A 99 19.99 11.11 5.47
N HIS A 100 19.56 10.63 4.30
CA HIS A 100 19.34 11.42 3.09
C HIS A 100 17.95 11.13 2.49
N PRO A 101 16.89 11.78 2.99
CA PRO A 101 15.52 11.58 2.49
C PRO A 101 15.39 11.90 1.00
N ASP A 102 16.10 12.93 0.54
CA ASP A 102 16.11 13.37 -0.85
C ASP A 102 16.74 12.32 -1.80
N GLY A 103 17.53 11.40 -1.25
CA GLY A 103 18.07 10.26 -1.97
C GLY A 103 17.08 9.13 -2.21
N VAL A 104 15.89 9.16 -1.58
CA VAL A 104 14.89 8.12 -1.77
C VAL A 104 14.10 8.38 -3.06
N THR A 105 14.45 7.63 -4.10
CA THR A 105 13.79 7.72 -5.39
C THR A 105 12.31 7.33 -5.31
N PRO A 106 11.45 7.84 -6.23
CA PRO A 106 10.07 7.40 -6.33
C PRO A 106 9.91 5.88 -6.51
N ALA A 107 10.86 5.24 -7.21
CA ALA A 107 10.86 3.78 -7.39
C ALA A 107 11.09 3.04 -6.07
N TYR A 108 12.06 3.47 -5.26
CA TYR A 108 12.32 2.86 -3.95
C TYR A 108 11.15 3.07 -2.99
N ARG A 109 10.51 4.25 -3.02
CA ARG A 109 9.29 4.51 -2.24
C ARG A 109 8.15 3.57 -2.65
N ARG A 110 7.93 3.35 -3.96
CA ARG A 110 6.95 2.38 -4.47
C ARG A 110 7.27 0.95 -4.02
N PHE A 111 8.56 0.58 -4.01
CA PHE A 111 9.00 -0.71 -3.50
C PHE A 111 8.61 -0.89 -2.01
N LEU A 112 8.91 0.09 -1.16
CA LEU A 112 8.51 0.04 0.26
C LEU A 112 7.00 -0.08 0.43
N ILE A 113 6.23 0.74 -0.30
CA ILE A 113 4.76 0.68 -0.32
C ILE A 113 4.28 -0.74 -0.67
N LYS A 114 4.81 -1.34 -1.74
CA LYS A 114 4.40 -2.67 -2.19
C LYS A 114 4.76 -3.76 -1.19
N ARG A 115 5.92 -3.67 -0.54
CA ARG A 115 6.31 -4.61 0.52
C ARG A 115 5.38 -4.50 1.73
N ILE A 116 5.06 -3.29 2.18
CA ILE A 116 4.09 -3.07 3.27
C ILE A 116 2.72 -3.64 2.87
N GLN A 117 2.25 -3.34 1.65
CA GLN A 117 0.97 -3.86 1.18
C GLN A 117 0.91 -5.38 1.20
N HIS A 118 1.97 -6.04 0.75
CA HIS A 118 2.07 -7.51 0.73
C HIS A 118 2.10 -8.10 2.15
N GLN A 119 2.91 -7.54 3.06
CA GLN A 119 3.07 -8.07 4.42
C GLN A 119 1.78 -8.07 5.23
N TRP A 120 0.98 -7.01 5.12
CA TRP A 120 -0.25 -6.84 5.91
C TRP A 120 -1.55 -6.95 5.10
N GLY A 121 -1.47 -7.50 3.88
CA GLY A 121 -2.65 -7.75 3.05
C GLY A 121 -3.44 -6.50 2.67
N LEU A 122 -2.76 -5.35 2.53
CA LEU A 122 -3.36 -4.05 2.17
C LEU A 122 -3.54 -3.88 0.65
N HIS A 123 -3.72 -4.98 -0.08
CA HIS A 123 -4.12 -4.97 -1.49
C HIS A 123 -5.43 -4.19 -1.68
N GLY A 124 -5.47 -3.34 -2.71
CA GLY A 124 -6.60 -2.45 -2.97
C GLY A 124 -6.72 -1.26 -2.01
N VAL A 125 -5.85 -1.15 -1.01
CA VAL A 125 -5.83 -0.03 -0.06
C VAL A 125 -4.64 0.87 -0.37
N PRO A 126 -4.85 2.18 -0.62
CA PRO A 126 -3.76 3.11 -0.79
C PRO A 126 -2.86 3.11 0.46
N VAL A 127 -1.55 3.07 0.29
CA VAL A 127 -0.59 3.16 1.39
C VAL A 127 0.38 4.29 1.10
N ARG A 128 0.63 5.13 2.10
CA ARG A 128 1.57 6.26 1.98
C ARG A 128 2.82 5.99 2.79
N VAL A 129 3.97 6.24 2.18
CA VAL A 129 5.27 6.22 2.86
C VAL A 129 5.92 7.58 2.64
N PHE A 130 6.19 8.27 3.74
CA PHE A 130 6.99 9.48 3.79
C PHE A 130 8.40 9.13 4.26
N VAL A 131 9.39 9.90 3.82
CA VAL A 131 10.76 9.78 4.28
C VAL A 131 11.17 11.11 4.88
N MET A 132 11.69 11.07 6.10
CA MET A 132 12.13 12.26 6.84
C MET A 132 13.57 12.10 7.28
N LYS A 133 14.25 13.23 7.47
CA LYS A 133 15.61 13.24 7.96
C LYS A 133 15.59 12.79 9.42
N SER A 134 16.41 11.80 9.77
CA SER A 134 16.66 11.53 11.18
C SER A 134 17.44 12.71 11.76
N SER A 135 16.95 13.23 12.89
CA SER A 135 17.73 14.11 13.76
C SER A 135 19.03 13.43 14.19
#